data_AF-A0A561BK61-F1
#
_entry.id   AF-A0A561BK61-F1
#
_cell.length_a   1.000
_cell.length_b   1.000
_cell.length_c   1.000
_cell.angle_alpha   90.00
_cell.angle_beta   90.00
_cell.angle_gamma   90.00
#
_symmetry.space_group_name_H-M   'P 1'
#
loop_
_entity.id
_entity.type
_entity.pdbx_description
1 polymer ?
#
loop_
_entity_poly.entity_id
_entity_poly.type
_entity_poly.pdbx_seq_one_letter_code
_entity_poly.pdbx_strand_id
1 'polypeptide(L)'
;MRAVTLQETPRRWPAYVIAVGIGLFCVVVLAIAGGEQLLTDKPMTSDGLVAIGATVLRIGTIALALAAVTKWDRILPARLMSMALWAVALGQLAYPAAETVVKAAILLDLMEPVNKGISNMSAVGWFNFGAAWLVWGVPGCLFTLLALDHRRRHQLSWVWAPLGAVGGLVALGALGFLIS
;
A
#
# COMPACT_ATOMS: atom_id res chain seq x y z
N MET A 1 -43.65 -6.53 7.02
CA MET A 1 -42.64 -7.13 6.13
C MET A 1 -41.26 -6.97 6.76
N ARG A 2 -40.64 -8.05 7.24
CA ARG A 2 -39.24 -8.02 7.67
C ARG A 2 -38.38 -8.00 6.41
N ALA A 3 -37.64 -6.92 6.19
CA ALA A 3 -36.59 -6.90 5.18
C ALA A 3 -35.60 -8.00 5.55
N VAL A 4 -35.54 -9.04 4.72
CA VAL A 4 -34.43 -10.00 4.73
C VAL A 4 -33.22 -9.19 4.26
N THR A 5 -32.47 -8.63 5.20
CA THR A 5 -31.13 -8.13 4.90
C THR A 5 -30.32 -9.35 4.51
N LEU A 6 -30.14 -9.54 3.19
CA LEU A 6 -29.13 -10.44 2.67
C LEU A 6 -27.82 -10.01 3.36
N GLN A 7 -27.35 -10.82 4.30
CA GLN A 7 -26.01 -10.65 4.86
C GLN A 7 -25.06 -10.89 3.69
N GLU A 8 -24.64 -9.82 3.02
CA GLU A 8 -23.60 -9.90 2.01
C GLU A 8 -22.38 -10.55 2.67
N THR A 9 -21.99 -11.71 2.14
CA THR A 9 -20.80 -12.39 2.60
C THR A 9 -19.61 -11.44 2.40
N PRO A 10 -18.78 -11.20 3.44
CA PRO A 10 -17.67 -10.28 3.32
C PRO A 10 -16.74 -10.69 2.19
N ARG A 11 -16.35 -9.73 1.35
CA ARG A 11 -15.44 -9.96 0.23
C ARG A 11 -14.04 -10.25 0.80
N ARG A 12 -13.64 -11.52 0.76
CA ARG A 12 -12.31 -11.96 1.22
C ARG A 12 -11.25 -11.89 0.13
N TRP A 13 -11.67 -11.89 -1.14
CA TRP A 13 -10.76 -11.91 -2.28
C TRP A 13 -9.74 -10.77 -2.29
N PRO A 14 -10.03 -9.51 -1.85
CA PRO A 14 -9.02 -8.45 -1.89
C PRO A 14 -7.82 -8.77 -1.00
N ALA A 15 -8.04 -9.39 0.17
CA ALA A 15 -6.97 -9.78 1.08
C ALA A 15 -6.09 -10.88 0.48
N TYR A 16 -6.68 -11.85 -0.23
CA TYR A 16 -5.91 -12.89 -0.90
C TYR A 16 -5.11 -12.34 -2.08
N VAL A 17 -5.68 -11.43 -2.86
CA VAL A 17 -4.95 -10.77 -3.97
C VAL A 17 -3.80 -9.93 -3.42
N ILE A 18 -4.00 -9.19 -2.33
CA ILE A 18 -2.91 -8.49 -1.63
C ILE A 18 -1.84 -9.47 -1.18
N ALA A 19 -2.22 -10.57 -0.51
CA ALA A 19 -1.28 -11.54 0.02
C ALA A 19 -0.43 -12.19 -1.07
N VAL A 20 -1.05 -12.60 -2.18
CA VAL A 20 -0.34 -13.21 -3.32
C VAL A 20 0.50 -12.17 -4.06
N GLY A 21 -0.08 -11.01 -4.39
CA GLY A 21 0.58 -9.98 -5.17
C GLY A 21 1.79 -9.38 -4.44
N ILE A 22 1.60 -8.93 -3.20
CA ILE A 22 2.69 -8.40 -2.38
C ILE A 22 3.66 -9.54 -1.99
N GLY A 23 3.16 -10.74 -1.71
CA GLY A 23 4.01 -11.89 -1.37
C GLY A 23 4.97 -12.25 -2.50
N LEU A 24 4.46 -12.31 -3.75
CA LEU A 24 5.29 -12.54 -4.92
C LEU A 24 6.32 -11.44 -5.11
N PHE A 25 5.92 -10.17 -4.93
CA PHE A 25 6.84 -9.03 -4.98
C PHE A 25 7.97 -9.18 -3.94
N CYS A 26 7.64 -9.51 -2.69
CA CYS A 26 8.63 -9.75 -1.63
C CYS A 26 9.61 -10.88 -1.99
N VAL A 27 9.11 -11.99 -2.55
CA VAL A 27 9.95 -13.11 -3.00
C VAL A 27 10.92 -12.66 -4.08
N VAL A 28 10.45 -11.92 -5.09
CA VAL A 28 11.29 -11.42 -6.18
C VAL A 28 12.36 -10.45 -5.65
N VAL A 29 11.99 -9.49 -4.80
CA VAL A 29 12.93 -8.53 -4.23
C VAL A 29 14.01 -9.22 -3.39
N LEU A 30 13.63 -10.18 -2.53
CA LEU A 30 14.59 -10.95 -1.75
C LEU A 30 15.48 -11.84 -2.61
N ALA A 31 14.95 -12.43 -3.67
CA ALA A 31 15.72 -13.25 -4.60
C ALA A 31 16.77 -12.41 -5.35
N ILE A 32 16.42 -11.19 -5.77
CA ILE A 32 17.36 -10.27 -6.41
C ILE A 32 18.42 -9.82 -5.39
N ALA A 33 18.01 -9.31 -4.23
CA ALA A 33 18.93 -8.83 -3.21
C ALA A 33 19.88 -9.93 -2.69
N GLY A 34 19.34 -11.13 -2.43
CA GLY A 34 20.13 -12.28 -1.98
C GLY A 34 20.99 -12.88 -3.09
N GLY A 35 20.49 -12.88 -4.34
CA GLY A 35 21.23 -13.37 -5.51
C GLY A 35 22.47 -12.52 -5.80
N GLU A 36 22.35 -11.20 -5.74
CA GLU A 36 23.51 -10.30 -5.88
C GLU A 36 24.56 -10.54 -4.79
N GLN A 37 24.13 -10.78 -3.55
CA GLN A 37 25.04 -11.04 -2.44
C GLN A 37 25.76 -12.37 -2.59
N LEU A 38 25.05 -13.43 -3.01
CA LEU A 38 25.62 -14.76 -3.27
C LEU A 38 26.59 -14.77 -4.46
N LEU A 39 26.35 -13.94 -5.48
CA LEU A 39 27.15 -13.92 -6.71
C LEU A 39 28.39 -13.03 -6.62
N THR A 40 28.38 -12.01 -5.74
CA THR A 40 29.44 -10.98 -5.74
C THR A 40 30.38 -11.07 -4.53
N ASP A 41 30.08 -11.92 -3.54
CA ASP A 41 30.87 -12.11 -2.30
C ASP A 41 31.16 -10.80 -1.53
N LYS A 42 30.33 -9.77 -1.79
CA LYS A 42 30.44 -8.44 -1.18
C LYS A 42 29.56 -8.36 0.06
N PRO A 43 29.99 -7.61 1.10
CA PRO A 43 29.14 -7.31 2.24
C PRO A 43 27.88 -6.57 1.79
N MET A 44 26.77 -6.80 2.49
CA MET A 44 25.47 -6.23 2.15
C MET A 44 25.54 -4.70 2.17
N THR A 45 25.21 -4.07 1.06
CA THR A 45 25.19 -2.62 0.93
C THR A 45 23.99 -2.03 1.70
N SER A 46 24.03 -0.73 1.98
CA SER A 46 22.90 -0.02 2.60
C SER A 46 21.60 -0.21 1.80
N ASP A 47 21.68 -0.33 0.48
CA ASP A 47 20.53 -0.59 -0.40
C ASP A 47 19.89 -1.95 -0.12
N GLY A 48 20.69 -2.98 0.15
CA GLY A 48 20.20 -4.30 0.54
C GLY A 48 19.46 -4.27 1.89
N LEU A 49 19.96 -3.49 2.86
CA LEU A 49 19.27 -3.29 4.15
C LEU A 49 17.92 -2.58 3.97
N VAL A 50 17.87 -1.57 3.11
CA VAL A 50 16.62 -0.87 2.76
C VAL A 50 15.63 -1.83 2.10
N ALA A 51 16.10 -2.69 1.18
CA ALA A 51 15.25 -3.69 0.53
C ALA A 51 14.66 -4.71 1.53
N ILE A 52 15.46 -5.17 2.50
CA ILE A 52 14.97 -6.06 3.58
C ILE A 52 13.96 -5.31 4.46
N GLY A 53 14.27 -4.09 4.90
CA GLY A 53 13.35 -3.28 5.71
C GLY A 53 12.02 -3.05 5.02
N ALA A 54 12.05 -2.69 3.74
CA ALA A 54 10.85 -2.56 2.91
C ALA A 54 10.08 -3.88 2.81
N THR A 55 10.77 -5.01 2.65
CA THR A 55 10.16 -6.35 2.61
C THR A 55 9.45 -6.71 3.92
N VAL A 56 10.07 -6.41 5.07
CA VAL A 56 9.46 -6.63 6.38
C VAL A 56 8.18 -5.81 6.53
N LEU A 57 8.21 -4.53 6.15
CA LEU A 57 7.02 -3.67 6.14
C LEU A 57 5.93 -4.25 5.23
N ARG A 58 6.29 -4.74 4.04
CA ARG A 58 5.35 -5.37 3.11
C ARG A 58 4.71 -6.64 3.68
N ILE A 59 5.48 -7.51 4.35
CA ILE A 59 4.93 -8.67 5.07
C ILE A 59 3.93 -8.21 6.14
N GLY A 60 4.24 -7.12 6.86
CA GLY A 60 3.30 -6.50 7.80
C GLY A 60 1.97 -6.09 7.15
N THR A 61 2.01 -5.53 5.93
CA THR A 61 0.78 -5.20 5.19
C THR A 61 -0.03 -6.46 4.82
N ILE A 62 0.63 -7.55 4.42
CA ILE A 62 -0.05 -8.82 4.14
C ILE A 62 -0.75 -9.35 5.39
N ALA A 63 -0.03 -9.37 6.53
CA ALA A 63 -0.58 -9.80 7.81
C ALA A 63 -1.81 -8.97 8.19
N LEU A 64 -1.75 -7.64 7.99
CA LEU A 64 -2.88 -6.75 8.23
C LEU A 64 -4.09 -7.06 7.32
N ALA A 65 -3.85 -7.30 6.02
CA ALA A 65 -4.92 -7.65 5.08
C ALA A 65 -5.61 -8.97 5.46
N LEU A 66 -4.84 -9.99 5.85
CA LEU A 66 -5.37 -11.27 6.31
C LEU A 66 -6.08 -11.14 7.67
N ALA A 67 -5.55 -10.32 8.57
CA ALA A 67 -6.17 -10.02 9.86
C ALA A 67 -7.56 -9.38 9.69
N ALA A 68 -7.73 -8.50 8.69
CA ALA A 68 -9.01 -7.85 8.44
C ALA A 68 -10.13 -8.82 8.01
N VAL A 69 -9.79 -9.95 7.36
CA VAL A 69 -10.76 -10.95 6.87
C VAL A 69 -10.90 -12.17 7.79
N THR A 70 -9.95 -12.37 8.69
CA THR A 70 -9.99 -13.44 9.71
C THR A 70 -10.59 -12.90 11.02
N LYS A 71 -11.04 -13.77 11.93
CA LYS A 71 -11.69 -13.38 13.19
C LYS A 71 -10.67 -12.87 14.24
N TRP A 72 -9.84 -11.90 13.87
CA TRP A 72 -8.83 -11.29 14.76
C TRP A 72 -9.40 -10.20 15.69
N ASP A 73 -10.73 -10.04 15.73
CA ASP A 73 -11.44 -9.11 16.61
C ASP A 73 -11.12 -9.28 18.10
N ARG A 74 -10.56 -10.44 18.50
CA ARG A 74 -10.09 -10.71 19.87
C ARG A 74 -8.72 -10.11 20.19
N ILE A 75 -7.91 -9.79 19.17
CA ILE A 75 -6.52 -9.33 19.32
C ILE A 75 -6.42 -7.84 19.03
N LEU A 76 -7.11 -7.36 17.98
CA LEU A 76 -7.05 -5.98 17.52
C LEU A 76 -8.43 -5.32 17.60
N PRO A 77 -8.57 -4.20 18.33
CA PRO A 77 -9.81 -3.43 18.34
C PRO A 77 -10.20 -3.03 16.92
N ALA A 78 -11.49 -3.18 16.57
CA ALA A 78 -11.97 -2.92 15.20
C ALA A 78 -11.63 -1.50 14.69
N ARG A 79 -11.57 -0.52 15.59
CA ARG A 79 -11.16 0.87 15.31
C ARG A 79 -9.69 0.96 14.89
N LEU A 80 -8.80 0.28 15.62
CA LEU A 80 -7.37 0.26 15.33
C LEU A 80 -7.08 -0.46 14.01
N MET A 81 -7.77 -1.58 13.75
CA MET A 81 -7.73 -2.27 12.46
C MET A 81 -8.17 -1.34 11.32
N SER A 82 -9.30 -0.63 11.50
CA SER A 82 -9.77 0.33 10.51
C SER A 82 -8.76 1.44 10.24
N MET A 83 -8.14 2.01 11.29
CA MET A 83 -7.11 3.03 11.14
C MET A 83 -5.91 2.50 10.36
N ALA A 84 -5.42 1.31 10.70
CA ALA A 84 -4.29 0.68 10.02
C ALA A 84 -4.58 0.41 8.54
N LEU A 85 -5.78 -0.08 8.20
CA LEU A 85 -6.17 -0.30 6.80
C LEU A 85 -6.19 1.00 5.99
N TRP A 86 -6.71 2.10 6.56
CA TRP A 86 -6.69 3.41 5.91
C TRP A 86 -5.28 4.01 5.81
N ALA A 87 -4.45 3.83 6.84
CA ALA A 87 -3.05 4.23 6.82
C ALA A 87 -2.29 3.55 5.68
N VAL A 88 -2.43 2.23 5.56
CA VAL A 88 -1.77 1.45 4.50
C VAL A 88 -2.35 1.80 3.12
N ALA A 89 -3.67 1.95 2.99
CA ALA A 89 -4.27 2.37 1.73
C ALA A 89 -3.70 3.72 1.26
N LEU A 90 -3.64 4.72 2.14
CA LEU A 90 -3.10 6.03 1.80
C LEU A 90 -1.61 5.94 1.47
N GLY A 91 -0.81 5.26 2.29
CA GLY A 91 0.63 5.14 2.06
C GLY A 91 0.97 4.51 0.71
N GLN A 92 0.13 3.59 0.23
CA GLN A 92 0.30 2.97 -1.08
C GLN A 92 -0.27 3.80 -2.25
N LEU A 93 -1.33 4.58 -2.02
CA LEU A 93 -1.95 5.40 -3.07
C LEU A 93 -1.28 6.76 -3.26
N ALA A 94 -0.66 7.33 -2.22
CA ALA A 94 -0.20 8.71 -2.22
C ALA A 94 0.71 9.04 -3.42
N TYR A 95 1.75 8.22 -3.64
CA TYR A 95 2.68 8.42 -4.74
C TYR A 95 2.03 8.26 -6.13
N PRO A 96 1.45 7.11 -6.50
CA PRO A 96 0.86 6.95 -7.83
C PRO A 96 -0.31 7.90 -8.10
N ALA A 97 -1.08 8.27 -7.07
CA ALA A 97 -2.13 9.28 -7.21
C ALA A 97 -1.56 10.68 -7.48
N ALA A 98 -0.53 11.10 -6.74
CA ALA A 98 0.15 12.37 -6.98
C ALA A 98 0.76 12.43 -8.38
N GLU A 99 1.41 11.36 -8.83
CA GLU A 99 1.96 11.28 -10.18
C GLU A 99 0.86 11.33 -11.25
N THR A 100 -0.30 10.70 -11.01
CA THR A 100 -1.46 10.78 -11.91
C THR A 100 -1.96 12.22 -12.05
N VAL A 101 -2.08 12.96 -10.95
CA VAL A 101 -2.53 14.36 -10.95
C VAL A 101 -1.55 15.24 -11.73
N VAL A 102 -0.24 15.09 -11.46
CA VAL A 102 0.79 15.88 -12.16
C VAL A 102 0.79 15.57 -13.65
N LYS A 103 0.74 14.29 -14.03
CA LYS A 103 0.71 13.89 -15.44
C LYS A 103 -0.56 14.38 -16.13
N ALA A 104 -1.72 14.30 -15.47
CA ALA A 104 -2.96 14.84 -16.00
C ALA A 104 -2.91 16.36 -16.20
N ALA A 105 -2.34 17.10 -15.24
CA ALA A 105 -2.17 18.55 -15.36
C ALA A 105 -1.29 18.92 -16.57
N ILE A 106 -0.19 18.21 -16.79
CA ILE A 106 0.67 18.43 -17.96
C ILE A 106 -0.07 18.08 -19.27
N LEU A 107 -0.82 16.98 -19.31
CA LEU A 107 -1.60 16.59 -20.50
C LEU A 107 -2.72 17.58 -20.84
N LEU A 108 -3.25 18.28 -19.83
CA LEU A 108 -4.26 19.32 -19.98
C LEU A 108 -3.67 20.72 -20.19
N ASP A 109 -2.35 20.82 -20.39
CA ASP A 109 -1.61 22.09 -20.57
C ASP A 109 -1.76 23.06 -19.39
N LEU A 110 -2.00 22.51 -18.19
CA LEU A 110 -2.10 23.26 -16.93
C LEU A 110 -0.75 23.42 -16.23
N MET A 111 0.28 22.69 -16.69
CA MET A 111 1.61 22.65 -16.08
C MET A 111 2.67 22.24 -17.11
N GLU A 112 3.84 22.90 -17.08
CA GLU A 112 4.99 22.51 -17.91
C GLU A 112 5.74 21.29 -17.33
N PRO A 113 6.21 20.35 -18.18
CA PRO A 113 6.96 19.19 -17.72
C PRO A 113 8.38 19.58 -17.28
N VAL A 114 8.72 19.27 -16.02
CA VAL A 114 10.09 19.43 -15.48
C VAL A 114 11.00 18.24 -15.89
N ASN A 115 10.44 17.24 -16.59
CA ASN A 115 11.13 16.05 -17.13
C ASN A 115 11.93 15.24 -16.09
N LYS A 116 11.54 15.31 -14.81
CA LYS A 116 12.14 14.55 -13.70
C LYS A 116 11.06 14.08 -12.71
N GLY A 117 11.33 12.96 -12.03
CA GLY A 117 10.42 12.39 -11.04
C GLY A 117 9.01 12.19 -11.61
N ILE A 118 7.99 12.59 -10.82
CA ILE A 118 6.56 12.45 -11.17
C ILE A 118 6.12 13.27 -12.40
N SER A 119 6.94 14.21 -12.88
CA SER A 119 6.68 15.00 -14.09
C SER A 119 7.30 14.42 -15.36
N ASN A 120 8.00 13.29 -15.26
CA ASN A 120 8.71 12.70 -16.40
C ASN A 120 7.75 12.12 -17.43
N MET A 121 7.64 12.78 -18.60
CA MET A 121 6.75 12.39 -19.70
C MET A 121 7.40 11.49 -20.76
N SER A 122 8.65 11.08 -20.58
CA SER A 122 9.30 10.12 -21.48
C SER A 122 8.66 8.73 -21.42
N ALA A 123 8.98 7.86 -22.40
CA ALA A 123 8.54 6.46 -22.40
C ALA A 123 8.95 5.73 -21.11
N VAL A 124 10.15 5.98 -20.59
CA VAL A 124 10.63 5.42 -19.31
C VAL A 124 9.78 5.95 -18.14
N GLY A 125 9.44 7.24 -18.15
CA GLY A 125 8.56 7.83 -17.14
C GLY A 125 7.17 7.19 -17.13
N TRP A 126 6.59 6.92 -18.30
CA TRP A 126 5.30 6.22 -18.43
C TRP A 126 5.37 4.76 -18.00
N PHE A 127 6.45 4.06 -18.33
CA PHE A 127 6.67 2.70 -17.84
C PHE A 127 6.76 2.66 -16.31
N ASN A 128 7.55 3.55 -15.71
CA ASN A 128 7.69 3.66 -14.26
C ASN A 128 6.36 4.02 -13.58
N PHE A 129 5.57 4.92 -14.17
CA PHE A 129 4.22 5.24 -13.70
C PHE A 129 3.30 4.02 -13.70
N GLY A 130 3.30 3.24 -14.77
CA GLY A 130 2.54 1.99 -14.86
C GLY A 130 2.99 0.98 -13.80
N ALA A 131 4.30 0.81 -13.62
CA ALA A 131 4.86 -0.04 -12.57
C ALA A 131 4.48 0.45 -11.16
N ALA A 132 4.50 1.76 -10.92
CA ALA A 132 4.10 2.35 -9.65
C ALA A 132 2.62 2.06 -9.34
N TRP A 133 1.74 2.20 -10.33
CA TRP A 133 0.33 1.81 -10.18
C TRP A 133 0.16 0.32 -9.92
N LEU A 134 0.91 -0.54 -10.60
CA LEU A 134 0.81 -1.98 -10.40
C LEU A 134 1.28 -2.41 -9.00
N VAL A 135 2.40 -1.86 -8.52
CA VAL A 135 3.06 -2.28 -7.27
C VAL A 135 2.48 -1.58 -6.03
N TRP A 136 1.94 -0.38 -6.18
CA TRP A 136 1.43 0.43 -5.07
C TRP A 136 -0.04 0.80 -5.25
N GLY A 137 -0.42 1.26 -6.44
CA GLY A 137 -1.77 1.71 -6.74
C GLY A 137 -2.82 0.61 -6.57
N VAL A 138 -2.64 -0.55 -7.23
CA VAL A 138 -3.56 -1.69 -7.17
C VAL A 138 -3.70 -2.21 -5.73
N PRO A 139 -2.62 -2.54 -5.00
CA PRO A 139 -2.73 -2.90 -3.59
C PRO A 139 -3.41 -1.82 -2.74
N GLY A 140 -3.08 -0.54 -2.97
CA GLY A 140 -3.70 0.59 -2.28
C GLY A 140 -5.22 0.61 -2.45
N CYS A 141 -5.73 0.44 -3.68
CA CYS A 141 -7.15 0.29 -3.95
C CYS A 141 -7.77 -0.93 -3.25
N LEU A 142 -7.08 -2.06 -3.23
CA LEU A 142 -7.55 -3.27 -2.54
C LEU A 142 -7.63 -3.05 -1.01
N PHE A 143 -6.67 -2.33 -0.42
CA PHE A 143 -6.72 -1.94 0.99
C PHE A 143 -7.87 -0.96 1.26
N THR A 144 -8.16 -0.03 0.35
CA THR A 144 -9.36 0.82 0.45
C THR A 144 -10.63 -0.01 0.46
N LEU A 145 -10.75 -1.01 -0.42
CA LEU A 145 -11.91 -1.92 -0.43
C LEU A 145 -12.03 -2.69 0.89
N LEU A 146 -10.93 -3.24 1.41
CA LEU A 146 -10.93 -3.91 2.73
C LEU A 146 -11.32 -2.95 3.85
N ALA A 147 -10.83 -1.72 3.85
CA ALA A 147 -11.16 -0.71 4.85
C ALA A 147 -12.65 -0.35 4.83
N LEU A 148 -13.23 -0.21 3.62
CA LEU A 148 -14.66 0.06 3.43
C LEU A 148 -15.52 -1.10 3.92
N ASP A 149 -15.17 -2.34 3.54
CA ASP A 149 -15.91 -3.54 3.95
C ASP A 149 -15.78 -3.79 5.46
N HIS A 150 -14.59 -3.59 6.03
CA HIS A 150 -14.37 -3.66 7.48
C HIS A 150 -15.20 -2.62 8.23
N ARG A 151 -15.21 -1.36 7.75
CA ARG A 151 -16.02 -0.29 8.34
C ARG A 151 -17.50 -0.64 8.35
N ARG A 152 -18.03 -1.13 7.22
CA ARG A 152 -19.44 -1.52 7.08
C ARG A 152 -19.80 -2.67 8.03
N ARG A 153 -18.96 -3.71 8.11
CA ARG A 153 -19.18 -4.86 9.00
C ARG A 153 -19.24 -4.48 10.48
N HIS A 154 -18.37 -3.59 10.92
CA HIS A 154 -18.29 -3.16 12.32
C HIS A 154 -19.05 -1.86 12.60
N GLN A 155 -19.82 -1.35 11.62
CA GLN A 155 -20.60 -0.11 11.70
C GLN A 155 -19.80 1.09 12.24
N LEU A 156 -18.54 1.19 11.84
CA LEU A 156 -17.64 2.21 12.35
C LEU A 156 -17.92 3.57 11.67
N SER A 157 -17.73 4.65 12.43
CA SER A 157 -17.78 6.01 11.90
C SER A 157 -16.67 6.26 10.87
N TRP A 158 -16.93 7.14 9.90
CA TRP A 158 -15.95 7.58 8.92
C TRP A 158 -14.76 8.33 9.54
N VAL A 159 -14.88 8.85 10.77
CA VAL A 159 -13.80 9.59 11.46
C VAL A 159 -12.51 8.76 11.61
N TRP A 160 -12.61 7.42 11.64
CA TRP A 160 -11.45 6.54 11.72
C TRP A 160 -10.61 6.52 10.44
N ALA A 161 -11.17 6.92 9.29
CA ALA A 161 -10.43 7.00 8.03
C ALA A 161 -9.40 8.15 8.02
N PRO A 162 -9.77 9.43 8.26
CA PRO A 162 -8.80 10.51 8.33
C PRO A 162 -7.84 10.34 9.53
N LEU A 163 -8.29 9.80 10.67
CA LEU A 163 -7.38 9.51 11.79
C LEU A 163 -6.32 8.46 11.42
N GLY A 164 -6.73 7.38 10.73
CA GLY A 164 -5.79 6.37 10.22
C GLY A 164 -4.82 6.95 9.20
N ALA A 165 -5.34 7.74 8.25
CA ALA A 165 -4.53 8.45 7.25
C ALA A 165 -3.46 9.36 7.89
N VAL A 166 -3.85 10.23 8.82
CA VAL A 166 -2.93 11.12 9.54
C VAL A 166 -1.91 10.31 10.34
N GLY A 167 -2.36 9.28 11.08
CA GLY A 167 -1.46 8.40 11.82
C GLY A 167 -0.44 7.71 10.92
N GLY A 168 -0.86 7.26 9.74
CA GLY A 168 0.02 6.68 8.73
C GLY A 168 1.06 7.67 8.20
N LEU A 169 0.65 8.91 7.91
CA LEU A 169 1.57 9.97 7.48
C LEU A 169 2.60 10.30 8.56
N VAL A 170 2.18 10.41 9.82
CA VAL A 170 3.08 10.64 10.96
C VAL A 170 4.07 9.49 11.09
N ALA A 171 3.62 8.23 10.99
CA ALA A 171 4.50 7.07 11.05
C ALA A 171 5.51 7.03 9.90
N LEU A 172 5.08 7.37 8.67
CA LEU A 172 5.96 7.47 7.50
C LEU A 172 6.99 8.60 7.68
N GLY A 173 6.57 9.76 8.18
CA GLY A 173 7.47 10.87 8.48
C GLY A 173 8.49 10.52 9.56
N ALA A 174 8.07 9.84 10.62
CA ALA A 174 8.96 9.36 11.68
C ALA A 174 9.96 8.32 11.15
N LEU A 175 9.51 7.36 10.34
CA LEU A 175 10.41 6.41 9.67
C LEU A 175 11.41 7.13 8.77
N GLY A 176 10.95 8.10 7.98
CA GLY A 176 11.80 8.94 7.13
C GLY A 176 12.89 9.66 7.94
N PHE A 177 12.53 10.24 9.08
CA PHE A 177 13.48 10.89 9.99
C PHE A 177 14.49 9.93 10.62
N LEU A 178 14.09 8.69 10.91
CA LEU A 178 14.97 7.70 11.54
C LEU A 178 16.02 7.11 10.59
N ILE A 179 15.75 7.14 9.28
CA ILE A 179 16.63 6.57 8.25
C ILE A 179 17.48 7.62 7.53
N SER A 180 17.19 8.91 7.74
CA SER A 180 17.93 10.06 7.20
C SER A 180 19.02 10.53 8.15
#